data_AF-A0A1H2FW12-F1
#
_entry.id   AF-A0A1H2FW12-F1
#
_cell.length_a   1.000
_cell.length_b   1.000
_cell.length_c   1.000
_cell.angle_alpha   90.00
_cell.angle_beta   90.00
_cell.angle_gamma   90.00
#
_symmetry.space_group_name_H-M   'P 1'
#
loop_
_entity.id
_entity.type
_entity.pdbx_description
1 polymer ?
#
loop_
_entity_poly.entity_id
_entity_poly.type
_entity_poly.pdbx_seq_one_letter_code
_entity_poly.pdbx_strand_id
1 'polypeptide(L)'
;MKSSLIQPILAILAVIATCFGLGMGLRRLSPRRRWLLTSIFFLLVVSNFAVEFKYYISTWKGYGMKTVLSQIPTALCYTLGPSIVFFLFPFLAGWLTLGLKRSPSTERRWVKIVLISVLSVLSLRSLAGLMMPSGNTNTVTQYAPNGQSYVEWFERIDEESNWQIQFKTTTRTQPIFTRNTVHRQSLATWDPTSTYCLLSDAPDNGNIYFWLFTYDTASKQWQQTSLDLLSSLAAEHSKLDPETRHLLRLGLLKIRWVSPTVVQIWVTTNEGTFLLRLDATSPDHIPTVEKLSQAQLDIK
;
A
#
# COMPACT_ATOMS: atom_id res chain seq x y z
N MET A 1 -8.78 26.14 18.95
CA MET A 1 -9.66 25.18 18.24
C MET A 1 -11.01 25.83 17.86
N LYS A 2 -11.05 26.79 16.91
CA LYS A 2 -12.30 27.45 16.48
C LYS A 2 -12.45 27.62 14.95
N SER A 3 -11.66 26.92 14.13
CA SER A 3 -11.71 27.06 12.65
C SER A 3 -12.44 25.94 11.89
N SER A 4 -12.90 24.86 12.54
CA SER A 4 -13.40 23.67 11.82
C SER A 4 -14.85 23.77 11.30
N LEU A 5 -15.62 24.79 11.68
CA LEU A 5 -17.02 24.94 11.27
C LEU A 5 -17.23 25.86 10.05
N ILE A 6 -16.23 26.66 9.67
CA ILE A 6 -16.39 27.65 8.59
C ILE A 6 -16.42 26.97 7.21
N GLN A 7 -15.57 25.95 7.00
CA GLN A 7 -15.48 25.22 5.74
C GLN A 7 -16.77 24.49 5.32
N PRO A 8 -17.45 23.70 6.18
CA PRO A 8 -18.69 23.03 5.78
C PRO A 8 -19.82 24.01 5.50
N ILE A 9 -19.88 25.15 6.21
CA ILE A 9 -20.87 26.21 5.96
C ILE A 9 -20.65 26.84 4.58
N LEU A 10 -19.40 27.13 4.21
CA LEU A 10 -19.07 27.68 2.89
C LEU A 10 -19.39 26.70 1.74
N ALA A 11 -19.18 25.39 1.94
CA ALA A 11 -19.54 24.37 0.95
C ALA A 11 -21.07 24.28 0.74
N ILE A 12 -21.85 24.31 1.81
CA ILE A 12 -23.33 24.32 1.74
C ILE A 12 -23.82 25.59 1.03
N LEU A 13 -23.27 26.75 1.39
CA LEU A 13 -23.62 28.02 0.74
C LEU A 13 -23.28 28.04 -0.75
N ALA A 14 -22.16 27.42 -1.15
CA ALA A 14 -21.78 27.29 -2.57
C ALA A 14 -22.75 26.39 -3.35
N VAL A 15 -23.19 25.28 -2.77
CA VAL A 15 -24.21 24.40 -3.38
C VAL A 15 -25.54 25.14 -3.52
N ILE A 16 -25.99 25.84 -2.47
CA ILE A 16 -27.23 26.63 -2.49
C ILE A 16 -27.15 27.73 -3.56
N ALA A 17 -26.04 28.47 -3.64
CA ALA A 17 -25.83 29.51 -4.64
C ALA A 17 -25.85 28.94 -6.08
N THR A 18 -25.26 27.76 -6.29
CA THR A 18 -25.25 27.07 -7.59
C THR A 18 -26.66 26.62 -7.99
N CYS A 19 -27.41 26.03 -7.06
CA CYS A 19 -28.81 25.63 -7.27
C CYS A 19 -29.71 26.84 -7.54
N PHE A 20 -29.51 27.95 -6.83
CA PHE A 20 -30.28 29.18 -7.01
C PHE A 20 -29.98 29.86 -8.36
N GLY A 21 -28.70 29.91 -8.75
CA GLY A 21 -28.26 30.41 -10.06
C GLY A 21 -28.81 29.60 -11.24
N LEU A 22 -28.79 28.27 -11.13
CA LEU A 22 -29.42 27.36 -12.08
C LEU A 22 -30.93 27.62 -12.19
N GLY A 23 -31.63 27.75 -11.05
CA GLY A 23 -33.05 28.04 -11.02
C GLY A 23 -33.44 29.32 -11.75
N MET A 24 -32.61 30.38 -11.67
CA MET A 24 -32.87 31.64 -12.36
C MET A 24 -32.56 31.59 -13.86
N GLY A 25 -31.45 30.97 -14.27
CA GLY A 25 -31.07 30.86 -15.69
C GLY A 25 -32.01 29.96 -16.50
N LEU A 26 -32.55 28.92 -15.85
CA LEU A 26 -33.43 27.94 -16.48
C LEU A 26 -34.83 28.49 -16.80
N ARG A 27 -35.28 29.56 -16.12
CA ARG A 27 -36.62 30.16 -16.33
C ARG A 27 -36.88 30.66 -17.75
N ARG A 28 -35.83 30.98 -18.51
CA ARG A 28 -35.93 31.47 -19.90
C ARG A 28 -35.88 30.37 -20.97
N LEU A 29 -35.66 29.11 -20.57
CA LEU A 29 -35.67 27.97 -21.48
C LEU A 29 -37.07 27.37 -21.61
N SER A 30 -37.35 26.79 -22.77
CA SER A 30 -38.57 26.01 -22.97
C SER A 30 -38.62 24.83 -21.99
N PRO A 31 -39.83 24.38 -21.57
CA PRO A 31 -39.98 23.34 -20.55
C PRO A 31 -39.18 22.07 -20.84
N ARG A 32 -39.14 21.62 -22.10
CA ARG A 32 -38.36 20.43 -22.53
C ARG A 32 -36.85 20.59 -22.33
N ARG A 33 -36.29 21.75 -22.68
CA ARG A 33 -34.84 22.03 -22.53
C ARG A 33 -34.44 22.21 -21.07
N ARG A 34 -35.34 22.83 -20.29
CA ARG A 34 -35.18 22.94 -18.84
C ARG A 34 -35.09 21.57 -18.19
N TRP A 35 -36.04 20.68 -18.51
CA TRP A 35 -36.07 19.34 -17.94
C TRP A 35 -34.82 18.53 -18.29
N LEU A 36 -34.38 18.56 -19.55
CA LEU A 36 -33.16 17.86 -19.99
C LEU A 36 -31.90 18.34 -19.25
N LEU A 37 -31.70 19.66 -19.12
CA LEU A 37 -30.52 20.21 -18.46
C LEU A 37 -30.53 19.94 -16.95
N THR A 38 -31.69 20.04 -16.31
CA THR A 38 -31.83 19.69 -14.89
C THR A 38 -31.53 18.20 -14.66
N SER A 39 -32.01 17.31 -15.54
CA SER A 39 -31.74 15.87 -15.45
C SER A 39 -30.26 15.54 -15.70
N ILE A 40 -29.60 16.18 -16.67
CA ILE A 40 -28.15 16.01 -16.91
C ILE A 40 -27.34 16.51 -15.71
N PHE A 41 -27.70 17.68 -15.17
CA PHE A 41 -27.03 18.22 -13.99
C PHE A 41 -27.21 17.29 -12.79
N PHE A 42 -28.44 16.82 -12.54
CA PHE A 42 -28.74 15.88 -11.47
C PHE A 42 -27.95 14.58 -11.65
N LEU A 43 -27.89 14.03 -12.86
CA LEU A 43 -27.10 12.83 -13.16
C LEU A 43 -25.61 13.04 -12.95
N LEU A 44 -25.04 14.20 -13.33
CA LEU A 44 -23.61 14.50 -13.13
C LEU A 44 -23.27 14.70 -11.66
N VAL A 45 -24.14 15.38 -10.91
CA VAL A 45 -23.97 15.55 -9.46
C VAL A 45 -24.10 14.20 -8.75
N VAL A 46 -25.16 13.44 -9.03
CA VAL A 46 -25.40 12.13 -8.40
C VAL A 46 -24.33 11.11 -8.79
N SER A 47 -23.84 11.10 -10.03
CA SER A 47 -22.78 10.18 -10.45
C SER A 47 -21.43 10.50 -9.83
N ASN A 48 -21.02 11.79 -9.78
CA ASN A 48 -19.80 12.16 -9.03
C ASN A 48 -19.96 11.84 -7.54
N PHE A 49 -21.11 12.16 -6.95
CA PHE A 49 -21.37 11.85 -5.55
C PHE A 49 -21.35 10.34 -5.31
N ALA A 50 -21.94 9.52 -6.19
CA ALA A 50 -21.99 8.07 -6.04
C ALA A 50 -20.61 7.39 -6.20
N VAL A 51 -19.79 7.85 -7.15
CA VAL A 51 -18.43 7.32 -7.36
C VAL A 51 -17.54 7.62 -6.15
N GLU A 52 -17.58 8.85 -5.65
CA GLU A 52 -16.80 9.23 -4.49
C GLU A 52 -17.37 8.65 -3.20
N PHE A 53 -18.69 8.60 -3.03
CA PHE A 53 -19.34 7.98 -1.87
C PHE A 53 -19.06 6.47 -1.80
N LYS A 54 -18.92 5.78 -2.95
CA LYS A 54 -18.51 4.37 -2.98
C LYS A 54 -17.05 4.19 -2.56
N TYR A 55 -16.16 5.09 -2.97
CA TYR A 55 -14.75 5.13 -2.52
C TYR A 55 -14.64 5.43 -1.02
N TYR A 56 -15.45 6.36 -0.50
CA TYR A 56 -15.46 6.67 0.92
C TYR A 56 -16.11 5.57 1.76
N ILE A 57 -17.22 4.95 1.31
CA ILE A 57 -17.81 3.79 2.00
C ILE A 57 -16.82 2.63 2.09
N SER A 58 -16.03 2.35 1.05
CA SER A 58 -15.01 1.29 1.12
C SER A 58 -13.89 1.63 2.11
N THR A 59 -13.54 2.92 2.21
CA THR A 59 -12.53 3.41 3.16
C THR A 59 -13.06 3.45 4.60
N TRP A 60 -14.38 3.59 4.80
CA TRP A 60 -14.99 3.80 6.12
C TRP A 60 -15.40 2.53 6.86
N LYS A 61 -15.36 1.36 6.22
CA LYS A 61 -15.70 0.08 6.84
C LYS A 61 -14.76 -0.34 7.99
N GLY A 62 -13.67 0.38 8.25
CA GLY A 62 -12.72 0.13 9.35
C GLY A 62 -12.62 1.21 10.43
N TYR A 63 -13.25 2.38 10.29
CA TYR A 63 -13.06 3.49 11.25
C TYR A 63 -14.21 3.62 12.25
N GLY A 64 -13.89 3.91 13.51
CA GLY A 64 -14.88 4.30 14.53
C GLY A 64 -15.61 5.60 14.16
N MET A 65 -16.92 5.67 14.46
CA MET A 65 -17.84 6.73 14.00
C MET A 65 -17.39 8.18 14.32
N LYS A 66 -16.58 8.37 15.37
CA LYS A 66 -16.00 9.68 15.74
C LYS A 66 -14.91 10.17 14.78
N THR A 67 -14.07 9.27 14.27
CA THR A 67 -12.97 9.59 13.34
C THR A 67 -13.52 9.87 11.93
N VAL A 68 -14.58 9.16 11.56
CA VAL A 68 -15.33 9.40 10.33
C VAL A 68 -15.91 10.82 10.30
N LEU A 69 -16.59 11.24 11.37
CA LEU A 69 -17.24 12.56 11.43
C LEU A 69 -16.26 13.74 11.40
N SER A 70 -15.03 13.58 11.90
CA SER A 70 -14.03 14.65 11.92
C SER A 70 -13.31 14.85 10.58
N GLN A 71 -13.31 13.84 9.69
CA GLN A 71 -12.67 13.92 8.37
C GLN A 71 -13.61 14.32 7.23
N ILE A 72 -14.93 14.24 7.45
CA ILE A 72 -15.95 14.66 6.47
C ILE A 72 -15.73 16.08 5.92
N PRO A 73 -15.43 17.11 6.74
CA PRO A 73 -15.25 18.49 6.23
C PRO A 73 -14.03 18.62 5.33
N THR A 74 -12.92 17.96 5.68
CA THR A 74 -11.67 17.98 4.93
C THR A 74 -11.83 17.24 3.60
N ALA A 75 -12.44 16.06 3.62
CA ALA A 75 -12.79 15.30 2.43
C ALA A 75 -13.71 16.11 1.49
N LEU A 76 -14.78 16.73 2.03
CA LEU A 76 -15.67 17.61 1.28
C LEU A 76 -14.93 18.82 0.69
N CYS A 77 -13.97 19.41 1.38
CA CYS A 77 -13.19 20.54 0.83
C CYS A 77 -12.27 20.14 -0.31
N TYR A 78 -11.62 18.97 -0.24
CA TYR A 78 -10.74 18.48 -1.30
C TYR A 78 -11.52 18.00 -2.53
N THR A 79 -12.73 17.46 -2.36
CA THR A 79 -13.56 16.97 -3.47
C THR A 79 -14.47 18.04 -4.06
N LEU A 80 -15.08 18.88 -3.23
CA LEU A 80 -15.97 19.95 -3.69
C LEU A 80 -15.22 21.21 -4.11
N GLY A 81 -14.04 21.50 -3.58
CA GLY A 81 -13.26 22.70 -3.93
C GLY A 81 -12.99 22.83 -5.43
N PRO A 82 -12.41 21.81 -6.08
CA PRO A 82 -12.24 21.79 -7.53
C PRO A 82 -13.59 21.80 -8.24
N SER A 83 -14.55 20.98 -7.81
CA SER A 83 -15.89 20.85 -8.39
C SER A 83 -16.67 22.19 -8.42
N ILE A 84 -16.59 22.98 -7.36
CA ILE A 84 -17.24 24.30 -7.26
C ILE A 84 -16.61 25.31 -8.24
N VAL A 85 -15.28 25.30 -8.39
CA VAL A 85 -14.59 26.11 -9.41
C VAL A 85 -14.95 25.63 -10.83
N PHE A 86 -15.07 24.31 -11.03
CA PHE A 86 -15.50 23.70 -12.29
C PHE A 86 -16.94 24.09 -12.70
N PHE A 87 -17.85 24.32 -11.75
CA PHE A 87 -19.23 24.71 -12.03
C PHE A 87 -19.44 26.23 -12.15
N LEU A 88 -18.70 27.04 -11.39
CA LEU A 88 -18.86 28.50 -11.42
C LEU A 88 -18.29 29.15 -12.69
N PHE A 89 -17.21 28.61 -13.25
CA PHE A 89 -16.52 29.25 -14.38
C PHE A 89 -17.32 29.27 -15.70
N PRO A 90 -17.93 28.16 -16.17
CA PRO A 90 -18.79 28.16 -17.36
C PRO A 90 -20.08 28.96 -17.14
N PHE A 91 -20.56 29.00 -15.90
CA PHE A 91 -21.77 29.72 -15.53
C PHE A 91 -21.55 31.23 -15.52
N LEU A 92 -20.46 31.73 -14.91
CA LEU A 92 -20.06 33.14 -15.00
C LEU A 92 -19.79 33.57 -16.44
N ALA A 93 -19.11 32.72 -17.23
CA ALA A 93 -18.87 32.99 -18.65
C ALA A 93 -20.18 33.03 -19.47
N GLY A 94 -21.14 32.16 -19.16
CA GLY A 94 -22.48 32.17 -19.75
C GLY A 94 -23.32 33.38 -19.33
N TRP A 95 -23.19 33.82 -18.07
CA TRP A 95 -23.93 34.96 -17.52
C TRP A 95 -23.43 36.31 -18.06
N LEU A 96 -22.11 36.49 -18.15
CA LEU A 96 -21.48 37.68 -18.75
C LEU A 96 -21.80 37.86 -20.24
N THR A 97 -22.17 36.78 -20.94
CA THR A 97 -22.43 36.79 -22.39
C THR A 97 -23.90 36.78 -22.77
N LEU A 98 -24.81 36.45 -21.83
CA LEU A 98 -26.27 36.53 -22.01
C LEU A 98 -26.79 37.98 -22.17
N GLY A 99 -25.94 38.99 -21.92
CA GLY A 99 -26.19 40.39 -22.27
C GLY A 99 -25.96 40.73 -23.76
N LEU A 100 -25.41 39.81 -24.57
CA LEU A 100 -25.10 40.05 -25.98
C LEU A 100 -26.10 39.29 -26.88
N LYS A 101 -26.78 40.03 -27.78
CA LYS A 101 -27.75 39.49 -28.77
C LYS A 101 -27.13 38.31 -29.54
N ARG A 102 -27.80 37.15 -29.49
CA ARG A 102 -27.32 35.88 -30.05
C ARG A 102 -27.32 35.88 -31.59
N SER A 103 -26.15 35.70 -32.18
CA SER A 103 -25.96 35.37 -33.60
C SER A 103 -25.79 33.85 -33.74
N PRO A 104 -26.24 33.20 -34.83
CA PRO A 104 -26.02 31.76 -35.06
C PRO A 104 -24.53 31.37 -35.11
N SER A 105 -23.62 32.33 -35.33
CA SER A 105 -22.17 32.11 -35.21
C SER A 105 -21.71 31.82 -33.76
N THR A 106 -22.50 32.19 -32.77
CA THR A 106 -22.16 32.07 -31.34
C THR A 106 -22.33 30.63 -30.85
N GLU A 107 -23.25 29.83 -31.42
CA GLU A 107 -23.46 28.42 -31.00
C GLU A 107 -22.24 27.53 -31.26
N ARG A 108 -21.56 27.68 -32.39
CA ARG A 108 -20.33 26.89 -32.68
C ARG A 108 -19.17 27.22 -31.74
N ARG A 109 -19.11 28.46 -31.21
CA ARG A 109 -18.10 28.83 -30.21
C ARG A 109 -18.37 28.14 -28.87
N TRP A 110 -19.63 27.97 -28.48
CA TRP A 110 -20.00 27.31 -27.21
C TRP A 110 -19.61 25.83 -27.19
N VAL A 111 -19.86 25.10 -28.27
CA VAL A 111 -19.48 23.68 -28.36
C VAL A 111 -17.98 23.49 -28.18
N LYS A 112 -17.16 24.38 -28.76
CA LYS A 112 -15.69 24.33 -28.63
C LYS A 112 -15.23 24.61 -27.19
N ILE A 113 -15.83 25.62 -26.52
CA ILE A 113 -15.47 25.96 -25.14
C ILE A 113 -15.83 24.80 -24.20
N VAL A 114 -17.02 24.22 -24.34
CA VAL A 114 -17.45 23.08 -23.52
C VAL A 114 -16.53 21.87 -23.72
N LEU A 115 -16.17 21.58 -24.98
CA LEU A 115 -15.28 20.46 -25.30
C LEU A 115 -13.88 20.64 -24.69
N ILE A 116 -13.30 21.84 -24.78
CA ILE A 116 -11.99 22.16 -24.21
C ILE A 116 -12.02 22.04 -22.69
N SER A 117 -13.07 22.53 -22.03
CA SER A 117 -13.23 22.39 -20.58
C SER A 117 -13.32 20.92 -20.16
N VAL A 118 -14.08 20.09 -20.88
CA VAL A 118 -14.21 18.65 -20.58
C VAL A 118 -12.86 17.92 -20.77
N LEU A 119 -12.13 18.20 -21.85
CA LEU A 119 -10.82 17.59 -22.10
C LEU A 119 -9.76 18.03 -21.07
N SER A 120 -9.81 19.29 -20.65
CA SER A 120 -8.92 19.81 -19.60
C SER A 120 -9.19 19.15 -18.25
N VAL A 121 -10.45 18.87 -17.94
CA VAL A 121 -10.85 18.15 -16.71
C VAL A 121 -10.39 16.69 -16.73
N LEU A 122 -10.55 16.01 -17.86
CA LEU A 122 -10.10 14.61 -18.01
C LEU A 122 -8.59 14.49 -17.86
N SER A 123 -7.83 15.41 -18.47
CA SER A 123 -6.36 15.44 -18.35
C SER A 123 -5.88 15.78 -16.92
N LEU A 124 -6.54 16.72 -16.23
CA LEU A 124 -6.23 17.03 -14.82
C LEU A 124 -6.53 15.86 -13.86
N ARG A 125 -7.59 15.08 -14.09
CA ARG A 125 -7.87 13.87 -13.30
C ARG A 125 -6.82 12.78 -13.52
N SER A 126 -6.37 12.59 -14.75
CA SER A 126 -5.27 11.66 -15.05
C SER A 126 -3.95 12.09 -14.38
N LEU A 127 -3.68 13.39 -14.32
CA LEU A 127 -2.49 13.93 -13.65
C LEU A 127 -2.57 13.82 -12.12
N ALA A 128 -3.74 14.07 -11.53
CA ALA A 128 -3.94 13.95 -10.09
C ALA A 128 -3.82 12.50 -9.59
N GLY A 129 -4.24 11.51 -10.40
CA GLY A 129 -4.01 10.10 -10.10
C GLY A 129 -2.53 9.68 -10.12
N LEU A 130 -1.71 10.38 -10.91
CA LEU A 130 -0.25 10.18 -10.97
C LEU A 130 0.52 10.94 -9.88
N MET A 131 -0.08 12.00 -9.31
CA MET A 131 0.54 12.87 -8.31
C MET A 131 0.06 12.63 -6.88
N MET A 132 -0.75 11.60 -6.63
CA MET A 132 -0.96 11.12 -5.27
C MET A 132 0.42 10.79 -4.69
N PRO A 133 0.92 11.55 -3.70
CA PRO A 133 2.17 11.22 -3.06
C PRO A 133 1.97 9.82 -2.49
N SER A 134 2.87 8.91 -2.84
CA SER A 134 3.12 7.69 -2.07
C SER A 134 3.31 8.14 -0.62
N GLY A 135 2.23 8.19 0.15
CA GLY A 135 2.21 8.83 1.45
C GLY A 135 3.10 8.04 2.38
N ASN A 136 4.31 8.54 2.64
CA ASN A 136 5.30 8.09 3.63
C ASN A 136 5.04 6.70 4.21
N THR A 137 5.03 5.66 3.36
CA THR A 137 5.05 4.29 3.86
C THR A 137 6.44 4.10 4.42
N ASN A 138 6.55 3.85 5.71
CA ASN A 138 7.81 3.44 6.30
C ASN A 138 8.28 2.23 5.51
N THR A 139 9.32 2.43 4.69
CA THR A 139 9.82 1.43 3.76
C THR A 139 11.28 1.21 4.09
N VAL A 140 11.62 -0.03 4.40
CA VAL A 140 12.99 -0.48 4.59
C VAL A 140 13.33 -1.37 3.41
N THR A 141 14.46 -1.11 2.77
CA THR A 141 14.91 -1.91 1.63
C THR A 141 16.32 -2.41 1.89
N GLN A 142 16.54 -3.70 1.71
CA GLN A 142 17.85 -4.33 1.79
C GLN A 142 18.20 -4.97 0.45
N TYR A 143 19.16 -4.36 -0.23
CA TYR A 143 19.67 -4.84 -1.52
C TYR A 143 20.64 -6.00 -1.35
N ALA A 144 20.61 -6.90 -2.33
CA ALA A 144 21.68 -7.85 -2.57
C ALA A 144 22.99 -7.09 -2.89
N PRO A 145 24.17 -7.69 -2.63
CA PRO A 145 25.46 -7.06 -2.94
C PRO A 145 25.61 -6.58 -4.40
N ASN A 146 24.99 -7.27 -5.35
CA ASN A 146 25.00 -6.89 -6.77
C ASN A 146 23.95 -5.82 -7.14
N GLY A 147 23.07 -5.42 -6.23
CA GLY A 147 22.01 -4.43 -6.45
C GLY A 147 20.86 -4.88 -7.37
N GLN A 148 20.84 -6.13 -7.84
CA GLN A 148 19.84 -6.61 -8.81
C GLN A 148 18.58 -7.18 -8.17
N SER A 149 18.66 -7.59 -6.91
CA SER A 149 17.54 -8.10 -6.13
C SER A 149 17.53 -7.45 -4.75
N TYR A 150 16.37 -7.43 -4.11
CA TYR A 150 16.22 -6.80 -2.80
C TYR A 150 15.02 -7.38 -2.03
N VAL A 151 15.11 -7.27 -0.71
CA VAL A 151 14.00 -7.50 0.20
C VAL A 151 13.50 -6.14 0.66
N GLU A 152 12.18 -5.97 0.64
CA GLU A 152 11.50 -4.72 0.98
C GLU A 152 10.48 -5.00 2.08
N TRP A 153 10.53 -4.21 3.14
CA TRP A 153 9.52 -4.16 4.19
C TRP A 153 8.80 -2.84 4.07
N PHE A 154 7.47 -2.85 4.07
CA PHE A 154 6.70 -1.63 4.08
C PHE A 154 5.41 -1.77 4.89
N GLU A 155 4.99 -0.66 5.46
CA GLU A 155 3.72 -0.54 6.15
C GLU A 155 2.57 -0.46 5.14
N ARG A 156 1.56 -1.32 5.29
CA ARG A 156 0.35 -1.28 4.48
C ARG A 156 -0.60 -0.19 5.01
N ILE A 157 -1.03 0.71 4.14
CA ILE A 157 -1.89 1.86 4.49
C ILE A 157 -3.33 1.41 4.82
N ASP A 158 -3.76 0.26 4.30
CA ASP A 158 -5.14 -0.21 4.33
C ASP A 158 -5.51 -1.02 5.58
N GLU A 159 -4.54 -1.43 6.40
CA GLU A 159 -4.75 -2.31 7.55
C GLU A 159 -3.89 -1.82 8.74
N GLU A 160 -4.51 -1.49 9.87
CA GLU A 160 -3.80 -0.98 11.06
C GLU A 160 -2.63 -1.92 11.45
N SER A 161 -1.41 -1.40 11.34
CA SER A 161 -0.16 -2.03 11.81
C SER A 161 0.30 -3.31 11.08
N ASN A 162 -0.19 -3.59 9.86
CA ASN A 162 0.30 -4.72 9.09
C ASN A 162 1.50 -4.33 8.23
N TRP A 163 2.66 -4.88 8.57
CA TRP A 163 3.83 -4.80 7.70
C TRP A 163 3.74 -5.89 6.65
N GLN A 164 4.26 -5.60 5.47
CA GLN A 164 4.42 -6.59 4.42
C GLN A 164 5.88 -6.67 4.04
N ILE A 165 6.34 -7.90 3.84
CA ILE A 165 7.66 -8.20 3.31
C ILE A 165 7.52 -8.73 1.88
N GLN A 166 8.37 -8.23 1.00
CA GLN A 166 8.44 -8.64 -0.40
C GLN A 166 9.87 -8.95 -0.81
N PHE A 167 10.04 -10.00 -1.62
CA PHE A 167 11.27 -10.25 -2.36
C PHE A 167 11.07 -9.82 -3.81
N LYS A 168 11.96 -8.97 -4.31
CA LYS A 168 11.87 -8.38 -5.66
C LYS A 168 13.19 -8.44 -6.40
N THR A 169 13.10 -8.39 -7.72
CA THR A 169 14.22 -8.07 -8.62
C THR A 169 13.99 -6.69 -9.21
N THR A 170 15.06 -5.94 -9.46
CA THR A 170 14.96 -4.61 -10.11
C THR A 170 14.39 -4.67 -11.52
N THR A 171 14.47 -5.82 -12.19
CA THR A 171 13.97 -6.02 -13.55
C THR A 171 12.51 -6.44 -13.63
N ARG A 172 11.89 -6.91 -12.54
CA ARG A 172 10.50 -7.41 -12.54
C ARG A 172 9.62 -6.44 -11.78
N THR A 173 8.44 -6.15 -12.34
CA THR A 173 7.44 -5.30 -11.70
C THR A 173 6.69 -6.01 -10.58
N GLN A 174 6.50 -7.34 -10.71
CA GLN A 174 5.81 -8.15 -9.71
C GLN A 174 6.82 -8.76 -8.71
N PRO A 175 6.47 -8.78 -7.41
CA PRO A 175 7.29 -9.45 -6.41
C PRO A 175 7.30 -10.97 -6.64
N ILE A 176 8.44 -11.61 -6.35
CA ILE A 176 8.57 -13.07 -6.40
C ILE A 176 7.93 -13.71 -5.15
N PHE A 177 8.04 -13.02 -4.02
CA PHE A 177 7.47 -13.45 -2.76
C PHE A 177 6.85 -12.26 -2.06
N THR A 178 5.72 -12.51 -1.39
CA THR A 178 5.01 -11.54 -0.58
C THR A 178 4.46 -12.25 0.66
N ARG A 179 4.63 -11.64 1.83
CA ARG A 179 4.07 -12.15 3.08
C ARG A 179 3.75 -11.02 4.04
N ASN A 180 2.66 -11.15 4.78
CA ASN A 180 2.32 -10.24 5.86
C ASN A 180 3.13 -10.61 7.11
N THR A 181 3.68 -9.60 7.79
CA THR A 181 4.63 -9.75 8.92
C THR A 181 4.42 -8.62 9.95
N VAL A 182 5.17 -8.68 11.05
CA VAL A 182 5.36 -7.60 12.01
C VAL A 182 6.81 -7.12 11.87
N HIS A 183 7.02 -5.81 11.66
CA HIS A 183 8.33 -5.23 11.30
C HIS A 183 9.52 -5.68 12.15
N ARG A 184 9.31 -5.87 13.45
CA ARG A 184 10.40 -5.94 14.43
C ARG A 184 11.20 -7.24 14.41
N GLN A 185 10.75 -8.25 13.68
CA GLN A 185 11.23 -9.62 13.87
C GLN A 185 11.48 -10.38 12.56
N SER A 186 11.67 -9.68 11.45
CA SER A 186 12.13 -10.28 10.20
C SER A 186 13.53 -9.79 9.81
N LEU A 187 14.28 -10.64 9.14
CA LEU A 187 15.67 -10.40 8.74
C LEU A 187 15.93 -11.07 7.40
N ALA A 188 16.57 -10.36 6.48
CA ALA A 188 17.13 -10.95 5.27
C ALA A 188 18.66 -10.90 5.32
N THR A 189 19.30 -11.96 4.84
CA THR A 189 20.75 -12.02 4.71
C THR A 189 21.13 -12.59 3.35
N TRP A 190 21.97 -11.85 2.65
CA TRP A 190 22.46 -12.21 1.34
C TRP A 190 23.82 -12.89 1.45
N ASP A 191 24.04 -13.89 0.61
CA ASP A 191 25.38 -14.42 0.42
C ASP A 191 26.26 -13.39 -0.32
N PRO A 192 27.60 -13.50 -0.24
CA PRO A 192 28.50 -12.55 -0.89
C PRO A 192 28.36 -12.49 -2.42
N THR A 193 27.89 -13.56 -3.06
CA THR A 193 27.76 -13.66 -4.53
C THR A 193 26.39 -13.24 -5.06
N SER A 194 25.45 -12.90 -4.16
CA SER A 194 24.07 -12.50 -4.50
C SER A 194 23.25 -13.56 -5.22
N THR A 195 23.62 -14.84 -5.09
CA THR A 195 22.88 -15.99 -5.64
C THR A 195 21.92 -16.60 -4.64
N TYR A 196 22.10 -16.31 -3.35
CA TYR A 196 21.26 -16.82 -2.27
C TYR A 196 20.81 -15.69 -1.33
N CYS A 197 19.59 -15.81 -0.86
CA CYS A 197 19.07 -14.98 0.23
C CYS A 197 18.34 -15.85 1.23
N LEU A 198 18.77 -15.81 2.49
CA LEU A 198 18.02 -16.42 3.58
C LEU A 198 17.16 -15.33 4.22
N LEU A 199 15.85 -15.53 4.18
CA LEU A 199 14.86 -14.70 4.82
C LEU A 199 14.29 -15.42 6.04
N SER A 200 14.26 -14.74 7.18
CA SER A 200 13.56 -15.20 8.38
C SER A 200 12.45 -14.22 8.75
N ASP A 201 11.32 -14.75 9.21
CA ASP A 201 10.18 -13.98 9.72
C ASP A 201 9.66 -14.63 11.00
N ALA A 202 9.65 -13.88 12.11
CA ALA A 202 9.07 -14.31 13.37
C ALA A 202 7.91 -13.38 13.74
N PRO A 203 6.67 -13.65 13.30
CA PRO A 203 5.53 -12.84 13.72
C PRO A 203 5.32 -12.96 15.23
N ASP A 204 4.81 -11.92 15.89
CA ASP A 204 4.69 -11.84 17.35
C ASP A 204 4.07 -13.11 17.96
N ASN A 205 4.84 -13.76 18.86
CA ASN A 205 4.50 -15.00 19.56
C ASN A 205 4.35 -16.26 18.68
N GLY A 206 4.76 -16.21 17.41
CA GLY A 206 4.73 -17.34 16.49
C GLY A 206 6.06 -18.09 16.38
N ASN A 207 6.02 -19.19 15.63
CA ASN A 207 7.23 -19.86 15.16
C ASN A 207 8.00 -18.96 14.19
N ILE A 208 9.32 -19.14 14.15
CA ILE A 208 10.17 -18.48 13.15
C ILE A 208 10.07 -19.26 11.85
N TYR A 209 9.71 -18.57 10.78
CA TYR A 209 9.65 -19.11 9.45
C TYR A 209 10.90 -18.73 8.67
N PHE A 210 11.39 -19.63 7.84
CA PHE A 210 12.58 -19.42 7.03
C PHE A 210 12.29 -19.73 5.56
N TRP A 211 12.77 -18.87 4.66
CA TRP A 211 12.78 -19.12 3.22
C TRP A 211 14.18 -18.89 2.67
N LEU A 212 14.64 -19.86 1.89
CA LEU A 212 15.82 -19.69 1.05
C LEU A 212 15.36 -19.31 -0.35
N PHE A 213 15.85 -18.18 -0.84
CA PHE A 213 15.75 -17.81 -2.24
C PHE A 213 17.05 -18.17 -2.93
N THR A 214 16.95 -18.87 -4.06
CA THR A 214 18.10 -19.33 -4.85
C THR A 214 17.95 -18.84 -6.28
N TYR A 215 18.99 -18.18 -6.80
CA TYR A 215 19.05 -17.77 -8.19
C TYR A 215 19.60 -18.90 -9.06
N ASP A 216 18.74 -19.48 -9.89
CA ASP A 216 19.15 -20.45 -10.90
C ASP A 216 19.70 -19.70 -12.12
N THR A 217 21.02 -19.82 -12.33
CA THR A 217 21.72 -19.18 -13.44
C THR A 217 21.33 -19.75 -14.80
N ALA A 218 20.91 -21.02 -14.88
CA ALA A 218 20.53 -21.67 -16.13
C ALA A 218 19.17 -21.16 -16.62
N SER A 219 18.16 -21.17 -15.74
CA SER A 219 16.83 -20.65 -16.07
C SER A 219 16.72 -19.12 -15.96
N LYS A 220 17.70 -18.47 -15.31
CA LYS A 220 17.69 -17.05 -14.95
C LYS A 220 16.48 -16.67 -14.10
N GLN A 221 16.08 -17.57 -13.20
CA GLN A 221 14.92 -17.38 -12.32
C GLN A 221 15.29 -17.59 -10.86
N TRP A 222 14.60 -16.85 -9.99
CA TRP A 222 14.63 -17.11 -8.56
C TRP A 222 13.67 -18.23 -8.21
N GLN A 223 14.14 -19.17 -7.40
CA GLN A 223 13.36 -20.21 -6.77
C GLN A 223 13.25 -19.90 -5.28
N GLN A 224 12.17 -20.37 -4.66
CA GLN A 224 11.92 -20.20 -3.23
C GLN A 224 11.71 -21.58 -2.61
N THR A 225 12.44 -21.83 -1.53
CA THR A 225 12.29 -23.04 -0.71
C THR A 225 11.95 -22.64 0.72
N SER A 226 10.84 -23.16 1.25
CA SER A 226 10.52 -23.01 2.68
C SER A 226 11.35 -24.00 3.49
N LEU A 227 12.02 -23.53 4.53
CA LEU A 227 12.88 -24.36 5.37
C LEU A 227 12.18 -24.65 6.70
N ASP A 228 12.06 -25.93 7.04
CA ASP A 228 11.59 -26.37 8.36
C ASP A 228 12.78 -26.67 9.27
N LEU A 229 13.34 -25.61 9.84
CA LEU A 229 14.45 -25.74 10.81
C LEU A 229 13.98 -26.28 12.16
N LEU A 230 12.68 -26.17 12.47
CA LEU A 230 12.13 -26.61 13.75
C LEU A 230 12.14 -28.14 13.84
N SER A 231 11.76 -28.86 12.78
CA SER A 231 11.83 -30.34 12.80
C SER A 231 13.25 -30.85 13.00
N SER A 232 14.24 -30.15 12.43
CA SER A 232 15.66 -30.47 12.60
C SER A 232 16.12 -30.30 14.06
N LEU A 233 15.64 -29.26 14.74
CA LEU A 233 15.89 -29.03 16.17
C LEU A 233 15.08 -29.97 17.05
N ALA A 234 13.87 -30.34 16.65
CA ALA A 234 13.01 -31.25 17.38
C ALA A 234 13.62 -32.65 17.49
N ALA A 235 14.39 -33.09 16.49
CA ALA A 235 15.13 -34.35 16.55
C ALA A 235 16.19 -34.34 17.65
N GLU A 236 16.92 -33.23 17.84
CA GLU A 236 17.86 -33.09 18.97
C GLU A 236 17.13 -32.89 20.30
N HIS A 237 16.02 -32.15 20.30
CA HIS A 237 15.17 -31.97 21.48
C HIS A 237 14.55 -33.28 21.96
N SER A 238 14.17 -34.19 21.06
CA SER A 238 13.55 -35.47 21.42
C SER A 238 14.51 -36.44 22.13
N LYS A 239 15.83 -36.20 22.02
CA LYS A 239 16.87 -36.89 22.79
C LYS A 239 17.01 -36.37 24.22
N LEU A 240 16.42 -35.22 24.54
CA LEU A 240 16.36 -34.70 25.92
C LEU A 240 15.32 -35.49 26.73
N ASP A 241 15.52 -35.50 28.05
CA ASP A 241 14.73 -36.27 29.00
C ASP A 241 13.21 -36.09 28.75
N PRO A 242 12.42 -37.17 28.59
CA PRO A 242 10.97 -37.09 28.40
C PRO A 242 10.24 -36.19 29.41
N GLU A 243 10.75 -36.07 30.64
CA GLU A 243 10.18 -35.22 31.69
C GLU A 243 10.36 -33.70 31.42
N THR A 244 11.31 -33.33 30.55
CA THR A 244 11.66 -31.94 30.19
C THR A 244 11.00 -31.45 28.89
N ARG A 245 10.05 -32.20 28.31
CA ARG A 245 9.36 -31.85 27.06
C ARG A 245 8.43 -30.64 27.23
N HIS A 246 9.01 -29.46 27.29
CA HIS A 246 8.29 -28.19 27.22
C HIS A 246 8.06 -27.79 25.76
N LEU A 247 7.17 -26.81 25.54
CA LEU A 247 7.01 -26.16 24.23
C LEU A 247 8.35 -25.56 23.80
N LEU A 248 8.91 -26.06 22.69
CA LEU A 248 10.16 -25.56 22.13
C LEU A 248 9.94 -24.16 21.54
N ARG A 249 10.41 -23.13 22.23
CA ARG A 249 10.32 -21.74 21.76
C ARG A 249 11.63 -21.35 21.08
N LEU A 250 11.58 -21.04 19.79
CA LEU A 250 12.74 -20.57 19.03
C LEU A 250 12.88 -19.06 19.11
N GLY A 251 14.09 -18.58 19.37
CA GLY A 251 14.51 -17.20 19.15
C GLY A 251 15.66 -17.16 18.15
N LEU A 252 15.63 -16.22 17.20
CA LEU A 252 16.73 -16.01 16.27
C LEU A 252 17.73 -15.03 16.89
N LEU A 253 19.00 -15.45 17.02
CA LEU A 253 20.06 -14.57 17.54
C LEU A 253 20.84 -13.90 16.40
N LYS A 254 21.24 -14.67 15.39
CA LYS A 254 22.10 -14.20 14.30
C LYS A 254 22.01 -15.13 13.10
N ILE A 255 22.20 -14.57 11.91
CA ILE A 255 22.43 -15.30 10.66
C ILE A 255 23.76 -14.79 10.06
N ARG A 256 24.60 -15.70 9.56
CA ARG A 256 25.85 -15.34 8.89
C ARG A 256 26.18 -16.33 7.78
N TRP A 257 26.47 -15.82 6.60
CA TRP A 257 27.12 -16.59 5.53
C TRP A 257 28.60 -16.77 5.86
N VAL A 258 29.06 -18.01 5.97
CA VAL A 258 30.48 -18.36 6.20
C VAL A 258 31.18 -18.74 4.90
N SER A 259 30.43 -19.09 3.88
CA SER A 259 30.86 -19.23 2.50
C SER A 259 29.73 -18.77 1.57
N PRO A 260 29.93 -18.74 0.24
CA PRO A 260 28.86 -18.46 -0.72
C PRO A 260 27.67 -19.43 -0.65
N THR A 261 27.89 -20.64 -0.13
CA THR A 261 26.89 -21.71 -0.13
C THR A 261 26.46 -22.13 1.27
N VAL A 262 27.25 -21.81 2.31
CA VAL A 262 26.98 -22.26 3.68
C VAL A 262 26.58 -21.08 4.55
N VAL A 263 25.39 -21.18 5.13
CA VAL A 263 24.85 -20.23 6.10
C VAL A 263 24.80 -20.85 7.48
N GLN A 264 25.24 -20.08 8.46
CA GLN A 264 25.17 -20.39 9.87
C GLN A 264 24.04 -19.58 10.52
N ILE A 265 23.20 -20.27 11.29
CA ILE A 265 22.02 -19.72 11.94
C ILE A 265 22.14 -20.03 13.42
N TRP A 266 22.26 -19.00 14.25
CA TRP A 266 22.29 -19.12 15.69
C TRP A 266 20.87 -18.93 16.22
N VAL A 267 20.35 -19.97 16.87
CA VAL A 267 19.03 -19.93 17.49
C VAL A 267 19.17 -20.19 18.99
N THR A 268 18.35 -19.52 19.77
CA THR A 268 18.18 -19.80 21.19
C THR A 268 16.88 -20.54 21.41
N THR A 269 16.87 -21.45 22.38
CA THR A 269 15.69 -22.12 22.89
C THR A 269 15.67 -22.04 24.40
N ASN A 270 14.60 -22.54 25.03
CA ASN A 270 14.56 -22.79 26.48
C ASN A 270 15.64 -23.78 26.95
N GLU A 271 16.21 -24.59 26.06
CA GLU A 271 17.21 -25.63 26.37
C GLU A 271 18.67 -25.19 26.13
N GLY A 272 18.88 -23.98 25.61
CA GLY A 272 20.19 -23.41 25.32
C GLY A 272 20.29 -22.80 23.93
N THR A 273 21.52 -22.57 23.48
CA THR A 273 21.78 -22.00 22.14
C THR A 273 22.29 -23.08 21.20
N PHE A 274 21.82 -23.05 19.95
CA PHE A 274 22.16 -24.00 18.91
C PHE A 274 22.68 -23.26 17.68
N LEU A 275 23.67 -23.85 17.03
CA LEU A 275 24.17 -23.46 15.73
C LEU A 275 23.66 -24.44 14.68
N LEU A 276 22.88 -23.95 13.74
CA LEU A 276 22.49 -24.69 12.56
C LEU A 276 23.41 -24.28 11.42
N ARG A 277 23.93 -25.26 10.67
CA ARG A 277 24.63 -25.02 9.41
C ARG A 277 23.80 -25.61 8.28
N LEU A 278 23.45 -24.75 7.32
CA LEU A 278 22.67 -25.11 6.14
C LEU A 278 23.53 -24.93 4.90
N ASP A 279 23.56 -25.95 4.04
CA ASP A 279 24.11 -25.85 2.68
C ASP A 279 23.01 -25.45 1.71
N ALA A 280 23.08 -24.23 1.20
CA ALA A 280 22.12 -23.64 0.29
C ALA A 280 22.07 -24.32 -1.09
N THR A 281 23.07 -25.13 -1.45
CA THR A 281 23.05 -25.92 -2.69
C THR A 281 22.13 -27.13 -2.61
N SER A 282 21.84 -27.60 -1.39
CA SER A 282 21.00 -28.77 -1.12
C SER A 282 20.00 -28.44 0.00
N PRO A 283 19.05 -27.54 -0.24
CA PRO A 283 18.18 -26.99 0.81
C PRO A 283 17.23 -28.03 1.42
N ASP A 284 17.01 -29.17 0.75
CA ASP A 284 16.20 -30.28 1.26
C ASP A 284 16.98 -31.17 2.25
N HIS A 285 18.30 -31.03 2.34
CA HIS A 285 19.07 -31.74 3.36
C HIS A 285 18.88 -31.12 4.74
N ILE A 286 18.75 -31.99 5.73
CA ILE A 286 18.60 -31.60 7.14
C ILE A 286 19.86 -30.80 7.54
N PRO A 287 19.69 -29.57 8.05
CA PRO A 287 20.79 -28.78 8.59
C PRO A 287 21.54 -29.54 9.69
N THR A 288 22.87 -29.41 9.72
CA THR A 288 23.63 -29.93 10.86
C THR A 288 23.38 -29.05 12.07
N VAL A 289 23.07 -29.66 13.22
CA VAL A 289 22.75 -28.97 14.48
C VAL A 289 23.86 -29.22 15.50
N GLU A 290 24.37 -28.15 16.10
CA GLU A 290 25.39 -28.19 17.16
C GLU A 290 24.91 -27.37 18.36
N LYS A 291 24.81 -27.97 19.55
CA LYS A 291 24.52 -27.22 20.79
C LYS A 291 25.78 -26.47 21.22
N LEU A 292 25.65 -25.16 21.42
CA LEU A 292 26.76 -24.30 21.82
C LEU A 292 26.90 -24.25 23.35
N SER A 293 28.13 -24.34 23.82
CA SER A 293 28.50 -24.07 25.22
C SER A 293 28.55 -22.56 25.49
N GLN A 294 28.42 -22.16 26.76
CA GLN A 294 28.51 -20.75 27.15
C GLN A 294 29.83 -20.11 26.70
N ALA A 295 30.95 -20.82 26.84
CA ALA A 295 32.27 -20.34 26.41
C ALA A 295 32.33 -20.02 24.91
N GLN A 296 31.60 -20.75 24.06
CA GLN A 296 31.53 -20.47 22.62
C GLN A 296 30.68 -19.25 22.29
N LEU A 297 29.73 -18.89 23.15
CA LEU A 297 28.89 -17.68 22.99
C LEU A 297 29.64 -16.41 23.37
N ASP A 298 30.60 -16.50 24.29
CA ASP A 298 31.35 -15.37 24.84
C ASP A 298 32.54 -14.94 23.96
N ILE A 299 32.96 -15.75 22.98
CA ILE A 299 34.06 -15.45 22.03
C ILE A 299 33.60 -14.48 20.92
N LYS A 300 32.73 -13.52 21.24
CA LYS A 300 32.21 -12.55 20.27
C LYS A 300 33.18 -11.42 19.97
#